data_AF-A0A1E4I7D1-F1
#
_entry.id   AF-A0A1E4I7D1-F1
#
_cell.length_a   1.000
_cell.length_b   1.000
_cell.length_c   1.000
_cell.angle_alpha   90.00
_cell.angle_beta   90.00
_cell.angle_gamma   90.00
#
_symmetry.space_group_name_H-M   'P 1'
#
loop_
_entity.id
_entity.type
_entity.pdbx_description
1 polymer ?
#
loop_
_entity_poly.entity_id
_entity_poly.type
_entity_poly.pdbx_seq_one_letter_code
_entity_poly.pdbx_strand_id
1 'polypeptide(L)'
;MSSLTTLLASTDPDGPALVDGLDGLASSISSFLAPMLILLASVMFIMGGIRIVKNLNSGYSDGSGWIFLIMGALAAGGAVLFPWLLGSFTPETSPSPQPTSTPSPTTQPTTAPEPTTEPADLTWLLVVLGIIGALILTAVLIWILIAATGRARRSIRAARREAEVERAGRERIASAWQVFHDRHNELLRKIVHSETDWDSLFFLPALTDPNVPQTYAMLRAMRAAGTQRDTAGELPADLPLDVDLTTLPYPKAVEAFAVAWYAAERNARRLGQKGVPHAERKIIKEIRTLLDMAENAAASSTERSLAYRRAQKLIDSLETVHVPEKAIAQLEERQQLMITAS
;
A
#
# COMPACT_ATOMS: atom_id res chain seq x y z
N MET A 1 -31.74 4.54 70.09
CA MET A 1 -30.96 3.51 70.80
C MET A 1 -29.62 3.33 70.09
N SER A 2 -28.43 3.62 70.61
CA SER A 2 -27.95 4.29 71.83
C SER A 2 -26.43 4.33 71.63
N SER A 3 -25.86 5.20 70.78
CA SER A 3 -24.39 5.32 70.59
C SER A 3 -23.94 6.55 69.76
N LEU A 4 -24.66 7.68 69.75
CA LEU A 4 -24.23 8.87 68.97
C LEU A 4 -24.36 10.21 69.72
N THR A 5 -24.54 10.19 71.04
CA THR A 5 -24.90 11.39 71.80
C THR A 5 -24.01 11.64 73.02
N THR A 6 -22.73 11.25 72.95
CA THR A 6 -21.79 11.44 74.07
C THR A 6 -20.40 11.85 73.59
N LEU A 7 -20.31 12.86 72.72
CA LEU A 7 -19.04 13.51 72.39
C LEU A 7 -19.17 15.01 72.09
N LEU A 8 -20.11 15.68 72.77
CA LEU A 8 -20.21 17.15 72.82
C LEU A 8 -20.42 17.60 74.27
N ALA A 9 -19.37 17.48 75.09
CA ALA A 9 -19.31 18.13 76.41
C ALA A 9 -17.84 18.16 76.89
N SER A 10 -17.05 19.05 76.29
CA SER A 10 -15.73 19.46 76.80
C SER A 10 -15.24 20.66 75.97
N THR A 11 -15.95 21.79 76.07
CA THR A 11 -15.43 23.09 75.61
C THR A 11 -14.61 23.69 76.74
N ASP A 12 -13.32 23.35 76.75
CA ASP A 12 -12.30 24.09 77.48
C ASP A 12 -11.70 25.10 76.48
N PRO A 13 -11.83 26.42 76.66
CA PRO A 13 -11.47 27.40 75.64
C PRO A 13 -9.98 27.77 75.60
N ASP A 14 -9.15 27.22 76.49
CA ASP A 14 -7.73 27.58 76.57
C ASP A 14 -6.84 26.32 76.41
N GLY A 15 -6.53 25.93 75.17
CA GLY A 15 -5.64 24.80 74.91
C GLY A 15 -5.00 24.80 73.51
N PRO A 16 -3.65 24.71 73.38
CA PRO A 16 -2.92 24.65 72.10
C PRO A 16 -3.16 23.35 71.28
N ALA A 17 -3.97 22.42 71.79
CA ALA A 17 -4.14 21.08 71.22
C ALA A 17 -4.84 21.03 69.84
N LEU A 18 -5.63 22.06 69.48
CA LEU A 18 -6.27 22.11 68.15
C LEU A 18 -5.30 22.56 67.04
N VAL A 19 -4.28 23.34 67.38
CA VAL A 19 -3.28 23.84 66.42
C VAL A 19 -2.22 22.75 66.17
N ASP A 20 -1.76 22.08 67.22
CA ASP A 20 -0.82 20.94 67.10
C ASP A 20 -1.41 19.77 66.30
N GLY A 21 -2.72 19.54 66.41
CA GLY A 21 -3.44 18.53 65.62
C GLY A 21 -3.51 18.87 64.13
N LEU A 22 -3.56 20.16 63.77
CA LEU A 22 -3.54 20.62 62.38
C LEU A 22 -2.14 20.55 61.76
N ASP A 23 -1.09 20.83 62.52
CA ASP A 23 0.31 20.71 62.07
C ASP A 23 0.73 19.24 61.87
N GLY A 24 0.27 18.35 62.74
CA GLY A 24 0.42 16.90 62.56
C GLY A 24 -0.30 16.37 61.32
N LEU A 25 -1.48 16.92 61.01
CA LEU A 25 -2.23 16.55 59.81
C LEU A 25 -1.59 17.10 58.52
N ALA A 26 -1.08 18.34 58.56
CA ALA A 26 -0.39 18.98 57.44
C ALA A 26 0.92 18.27 57.07
N SER A 27 1.74 17.90 58.07
CA SER A 27 2.98 17.13 57.87
C SER A 27 2.72 15.73 57.33
N SER A 28 1.68 15.05 57.83
CA SER A 28 1.24 13.74 57.32
C SER A 28 0.77 13.82 55.87
N ILE A 29 -0.03 14.82 55.51
CA ILE A 29 -0.51 15.04 54.13
C ILE A 29 0.66 15.32 53.19
N SER A 30 1.63 16.15 53.59
CA SER A 30 2.79 16.50 52.75
C SER A 30 3.65 15.28 52.38
N SER A 31 3.81 14.34 53.32
CA SER A 31 4.66 13.15 53.16
C SER A 31 4.12 12.15 52.14
N PHE A 32 2.79 12.06 52.00
CA PHE A 32 2.15 11.19 51.01
C PHE A 32 1.86 11.90 49.68
N LEU A 33 1.58 13.21 49.72
CA LEU A 33 1.15 13.94 48.53
C LEU A 33 2.30 14.20 47.55
N ALA A 34 3.50 14.51 48.04
CA ALA A 34 4.67 14.76 47.20
C ALA A 34 5.07 13.56 46.31
N PRO A 35 5.26 12.33 46.82
CA PRO A 35 5.57 11.18 45.97
C PRO A 35 4.42 10.82 45.03
N MET A 36 3.16 11.04 45.45
CA MET A 36 2.00 10.79 44.59
C MET A 36 1.95 11.75 43.39
N LEU A 37 2.26 13.04 43.61
CA LEU A 37 2.34 14.05 42.55
C LEU A 37 3.49 13.79 41.58
N ILE A 38 4.64 13.32 42.08
CA ILE A 38 5.78 12.93 41.22
C ILE A 38 5.44 11.70 40.37
N LEU A 39 4.74 10.72 40.94
CA LEU A 39 4.27 9.55 40.21
C LEU A 39 3.24 9.94 39.16
N LEU A 40 2.29 10.82 39.50
CA LEU A 40 1.30 11.36 38.57
C LEU A 40 1.97 12.14 37.43
N ALA A 41 2.95 12.99 37.74
CA ALA A 41 3.73 13.72 36.74
C ALA A 41 4.46 12.77 35.78
N SER A 42 5.10 11.72 36.31
CA SER A 42 5.82 10.71 35.53
C SER A 42 4.90 9.96 34.56
N VAL A 43 3.72 9.55 35.03
CA VAL A 43 2.70 8.88 34.19
C VAL A 43 2.22 9.81 33.07
N MET A 44 1.99 11.10 33.38
CA MET A 44 1.56 12.10 32.40
C MET A 44 2.63 12.38 31.34
N PHE A 45 3.92 12.44 31.72
CA PHE A 45 5.03 12.55 30.78
C PHE A 45 5.13 11.35 29.83
N ILE A 46 4.95 10.13 30.35
CA ILE A 46 4.98 8.90 29.55
C ILE A 46 3.81 8.88 28.55
N MET A 47 2.58 9.20 29.00
CA MET A 47 1.42 9.26 28.11
C MET A 47 1.56 10.36 27.04
N GLY A 48 2.08 11.54 27.41
CA GLY A 48 2.39 12.62 26.48
C GLY A 48 3.38 12.19 25.40
N GLY A 49 4.48 11.55 25.80
CA GLY A 49 5.50 11.02 24.89
C GLY A 49 4.95 9.99 23.90
N ILE A 50 4.19 9.00 24.39
CA ILE A 50 3.57 7.97 23.55
C ILE A 50 2.61 8.59 22.52
N ARG A 51 1.83 9.59 22.94
CA ARG A 51 0.83 10.22 22.08
C ARG A 51 1.46 11.13 21.01
N ILE A 52 2.54 11.84 21.33
CA ILE A 52 3.30 12.64 20.35
C ILE A 52 3.94 11.73 19.29
N VAL A 53 4.52 10.60 19.70
CA VAL A 53 5.09 9.61 18.78
C VAL A 53 4.03 9.04 17.84
N LYS A 54 2.81 8.80 18.35
CA LYS A 54 1.68 8.34 17.52
C LYS A 54 1.20 9.42 16.54
N ASN A 55 1.11 10.68 16.98
CA ASN A 55 0.72 11.83 16.15
C ASN A 55 1.69 12.10 15.00
N LEU A 56 3.00 12.00 15.25
CA LEU A 56 4.04 12.12 14.22
C LEU A 56 3.94 11.04 13.14
N ASN A 57 3.26 9.92 13.42
CA ASN A 57 3.06 8.81 12.50
C ASN A 57 1.72 8.88 11.74
N SER A 58 0.72 9.60 12.23
CA SER A 58 -0.61 9.73 11.60
C SER A 58 -0.74 10.95 10.69
N GLY A 59 0.24 11.85 10.64
CA GLY A 59 0.20 13.07 9.82
C GLY A 59 -0.82 14.12 10.29
N TYR A 60 -1.55 13.85 11.38
CA TYR A 60 -2.52 14.74 11.98
C TYR A 60 -2.03 15.13 13.37
N SER A 61 -1.92 16.43 13.66
CA SER A 61 -1.43 16.96 14.93
C SER A 61 -2.60 17.47 15.77
N ASP A 62 -3.23 16.59 16.56
CA ASP A 62 -4.32 16.99 17.47
C ASP A 62 -3.91 17.87 18.67
N GLY A 63 -2.63 18.27 18.80
CA GLY A 63 -2.13 19.09 19.93
C GLY A 63 -2.19 18.42 21.32
N SER A 64 -2.96 17.34 21.46
CA SER A 64 -3.27 16.66 22.72
C SER A 64 -2.06 16.10 23.46
N GLY A 65 -0.99 15.72 22.76
CA GLY A 65 0.24 15.23 23.39
C GLY A 65 0.97 16.29 24.23
N TRP A 66 0.91 17.56 23.83
CA TRP A 66 1.56 18.67 24.54
C TRP A 66 0.84 19.01 25.85
N ILE A 67 -0.47 18.85 25.91
CA ILE A 67 -1.27 19.11 27.12
C ILE A 67 -0.83 18.20 28.27
N PHE A 68 -0.53 16.92 27.99
CA PHE A 68 -0.05 15.98 29.01
C PHE A 68 1.37 16.29 29.50
N LEU A 69 2.23 16.82 28.63
CA LEU A 69 3.56 17.28 29.03
C LEU A 69 3.49 18.53 29.91
N ILE A 70 2.62 19.48 29.58
CA ILE A 70 2.42 20.71 30.37
C ILE A 70 1.83 20.37 31.75
N MET A 71 0.82 19.50 31.81
CA MET A 71 0.24 19.04 33.07
C MET A 71 1.24 18.25 33.93
N GLY A 72 2.08 17.41 33.30
CA GLY A 72 3.16 16.71 34.00
C GLY A 72 4.18 17.67 34.61
N ALA A 73 4.57 18.72 33.87
CA ALA A 73 5.47 19.75 34.38
C ALA A 73 4.85 20.55 35.55
N LEU A 74 3.56 20.85 35.46
CA LEU A 74 2.84 21.63 36.47
C LEU A 74 2.65 20.81 37.78
N ALA A 75 2.37 19.51 37.67
CA ALA A 75 2.30 18.60 38.81
C ALA A 75 3.66 18.40 39.49
N ALA A 76 4.74 18.29 38.71
CA ALA A 76 6.11 18.21 39.24
C ALA A 76 6.54 19.52 39.93
N GLY A 77 6.23 20.68 39.34
CA GLY A 77 6.47 21.98 39.95
C GLY A 77 5.66 22.19 41.24
N GLY A 78 4.41 21.72 41.26
CA GLY A 78 3.57 21.70 42.45
C GLY A 78 4.21 20.92 43.59
N ALA A 79 4.73 19.71 43.35
CA ALA A 79 5.38 18.89 44.38
C ALA A 79 6.61 19.56 45.01
N VAL A 80 7.32 20.42 44.27
CA VAL A 80 8.52 21.13 44.73
C VAL A 80 8.18 22.42 45.47
N LEU A 81 7.14 23.14 45.03
CA LEU A 81 6.75 24.43 45.62
C LEU A 81 5.77 24.31 46.79
N PHE A 82 5.04 23.19 46.90
CA PHE A 82 4.02 22.97 47.93
C PHE A 82 4.54 23.07 49.38
N PRO A 83 5.74 22.56 49.74
CA PRO A 83 6.28 22.73 51.09
C PRO A 83 6.59 24.19 51.44
N TRP A 84 7.00 25.00 50.46
CA TRP A 84 7.31 26.42 50.66
C TRP A 84 6.03 27.26 50.81
N LEU A 85 4.97 26.92 50.07
CA LEU A 85 3.69 27.63 50.10
C LEU A 85 2.89 27.41 51.40
N LEU A 86 3.07 26.26 52.06
CA LEU A 86 2.45 25.96 53.36
C LEU A 86 3.21 26.60 54.54
N GLY A 87 4.54 26.76 54.42
CA GLY A 87 5.37 27.40 55.45
C GLY A 87 5.14 28.91 55.61
N SER A 88 4.53 29.59 54.63
CA SER A 88 4.24 31.03 54.70
C SER A 88 2.96 31.41 55.47
N PHE A 89 2.23 30.45 56.04
CA PHE A 89 0.94 30.68 56.72
C PHE A 89 0.96 30.49 58.25
N THR A 90 2.12 30.28 58.87
CA THR A 90 2.24 30.22 60.34
C THR A 90 2.23 31.65 60.92
N PRO A 91 1.20 32.07 61.69
CA PRO A 91 1.25 33.36 62.38
C PRO A 91 2.26 33.26 63.53
N GLU A 92 3.31 34.10 63.52
CA GLU A 92 4.20 34.27 64.67
C GLU A 92 3.41 34.82 65.86
N THR A 93 3.16 33.98 66.86
CA THR A 93 2.58 34.41 68.15
C THR A 93 3.65 35.17 68.94
N SER A 94 3.52 36.51 68.98
CA SER A 94 4.29 37.38 69.88
C SER A 94 3.92 37.12 71.36
N PRO A 95 4.87 36.95 72.29
CA PRO A 95 4.56 36.84 73.72
C PRO A 95 4.49 38.22 74.40
N SER A 96 3.50 38.41 75.29
CA SER A 96 3.32 39.57 76.19
C SER A 96 3.28 39.10 77.67
N PRO A 97 3.57 39.97 78.67
CA PRO A 97 4.42 39.62 79.83
C PRO A 97 3.72 39.46 81.21
N GLN A 98 4.56 39.14 82.24
CA GLN A 98 4.46 39.26 83.73
C GLN A 98 4.29 37.97 84.57
N PRO A 99 4.70 37.94 85.88
CA PRO A 99 5.63 38.79 86.65
C PRO A 99 6.70 38.05 87.52
N THR A 100 7.75 38.81 87.87
CA THR A 100 8.65 38.85 89.05
C THR A 100 8.80 37.67 90.03
N SER A 101 10.04 37.18 90.20
CA SER A 101 10.77 37.19 91.50
C SER A 101 12.29 36.89 91.38
N THR A 102 13.08 37.87 91.85
CA THR A 102 14.41 37.85 92.54
C THR A 102 15.08 36.48 92.74
N PRO A 103 16.41 36.30 92.49
CA PRO A 103 17.46 37.06 93.18
C PRO A 103 18.69 37.50 92.36
N SER A 104 19.39 38.51 92.89
CA SER A 104 20.80 38.80 92.63
C SER A 104 21.62 38.23 93.81
N PRO A 105 22.92 37.87 93.65
CA PRO A 105 23.92 38.89 93.32
C PRO A 105 25.11 38.47 92.42
N THR A 106 25.74 39.48 91.82
CA THR A 106 27.20 39.67 91.69
C THR A 106 27.99 39.04 90.51
N THR A 107 28.22 39.93 89.53
CA THR A 107 29.49 40.31 88.83
C THR A 107 30.12 39.47 87.71
N GLN A 108 30.12 40.10 86.51
CA GLN A 108 31.20 40.24 85.49
C GLN A 108 31.63 38.99 84.66
N PRO A 109 32.27 39.17 83.48
CA PRO A 109 32.01 40.10 82.37
C PRO A 109 31.77 39.34 81.02
N THR A 110 31.07 40.00 80.10
CA THR A 110 30.86 39.54 78.71
C THR A 110 32.18 39.31 77.98
N THR A 111 32.44 38.06 77.61
CA THR A 111 33.52 37.66 76.70
C THR A 111 32.92 37.38 75.32
N ALA A 112 33.60 37.85 74.29
CA ALA A 112 33.24 37.75 72.88
C ALA A 112 33.01 36.30 72.40
N PRO A 113 32.05 36.04 71.49
CA PRO A 113 31.87 34.71 70.91
C PRO A 113 32.88 34.45 69.79
N GLU A 114 33.49 33.27 69.88
CA GLU A 114 34.35 32.61 68.90
C GLU A 114 33.49 32.10 67.71
N PRO A 115 33.99 32.09 66.46
CA PRO A 115 33.20 31.68 65.30
C PRO A 115 33.17 30.15 65.17
N THR A 116 32.05 29.53 65.55
CA THR A 116 31.79 28.11 65.29
C THR A 116 31.60 27.90 63.78
N THR A 117 32.55 27.21 63.15
CA THR A 117 32.45 26.81 61.74
C THR A 117 31.62 25.54 61.66
N GLU A 118 30.36 25.63 61.22
CA GLU A 118 29.53 24.46 60.90
C GLU A 118 30.09 23.75 59.65
N PRO A 119 30.24 22.41 59.65
CA PRO A 119 30.59 21.69 58.44
C PRO A 119 29.42 21.80 57.44
N ALA A 120 29.68 22.35 56.25
CA ALA A 120 28.67 22.53 55.22
C ALA A 120 27.94 21.22 54.89
N ASP A 121 26.62 21.19 55.09
CA ASP A 121 25.77 20.04 54.83
C ASP A 121 25.57 19.87 53.31
N LEU A 122 26.31 18.93 52.72
CA LEU A 122 26.38 18.66 51.27
C LEU A 122 25.37 17.59 50.81
N THR A 123 24.49 17.12 51.69
CA THR A 123 23.48 16.08 51.40
C THR A 123 22.52 16.49 50.28
N TRP A 124 22.10 17.75 50.22
CA TRP A 124 21.23 18.27 49.15
C TRP A 124 21.88 18.18 47.76
N LEU A 125 23.21 18.33 47.68
CA LEU A 125 23.96 18.28 46.42
C LEU A 125 23.97 16.86 45.84
N LEU A 126 24.05 15.83 46.69
CA LEU A 126 23.98 14.43 46.25
C LEU A 126 22.58 14.06 45.72
N VAL A 127 21.52 14.57 46.34
CA VAL A 127 20.14 14.36 45.88
C VAL A 127 19.91 15.00 44.51
N VAL A 128 20.35 16.27 44.34
CA VAL A 128 20.23 16.98 43.06
C VAL A 128 21.05 16.28 41.96
N LEU A 129 22.26 15.83 42.27
CA LEU A 129 23.11 15.10 41.32
C LEU A 129 22.48 13.74 40.92
N GLY A 130 21.83 13.04 41.86
CA GLY A 130 21.10 11.81 41.59
C GLY A 130 19.90 12.01 40.65
N ILE A 131 19.12 13.08 40.84
CA ILE A 131 17.99 13.43 39.98
C ILE A 131 18.47 13.79 38.57
N ILE A 132 19.51 14.61 38.46
CA ILE A 132 20.11 14.96 37.16
C ILE A 132 20.63 13.71 36.45
N GLY A 133 21.31 12.82 37.16
CA GLY A 133 21.77 11.54 36.63
C GLY A 133 20.64 10.68 36.07
N ALA A 134 19.51 10.57 36.80
CA ALA A 134 18.33 9.82 36.35
C ALA A 134 17.68 10.44 35.10
N LEU A 135 17.59 11.76 35.02
CA LEU A 135 17.05 12.47 33.85
C LEU A 135 17.94 12.27 32.61
N ILE A 136 19.26 12.31 32.77
CA ILE A 136 20.19 12.03 31.66
C ILE A 136 20.02 10.58 31.19
N LEU A 137 19.92 9.62 32.12
CA LEU A 137 19.78 8.20 31.78
C LEU A 137 18.47 7.91 31.03
N THR A 138 17.37 8.54 31.44
CA THR A 138 16.09 8.43 30.72
C THR A 138 16.12 9.09 29.34
N ALA A 139 16.72 10.28 29.20
CA ALA A 139 16.91 10.93 27.91
C ALA A 139 17.76 10.07 26.95
N VAL A 140 18.82 9.45 27.46
CA VAL A 140 19.66 8.51 26.70
C VAL A 140 18.87 7.27 26.30
N LEU A 141 18.06 6.70 27.20
CA LEU A 141 17.23 5.52 26.90
C LEU A 141 16.16 5.83 25.84
N ILE A 142 15.52 7.01 25.91
CA ILE A 142 14.59 7.52 24.89
C ILE A 142 15.32 7.71 23.56
N TRP A 143 16.51 8.32 23.56
CA TRP A 143 17.31 8.50 22.36
C TRP A 143 17.72 7.17 21.72
N ILE A 144 18.14 6.18 22.53
CA ILE A 144 18.46 4.82 22.06
C ILE A 144 17.23 4.17 21.43
N LEU A 145 16.05 4.30 22.04
CA LEU A 145 14.81 3.75 21.50
C LEU A 145 14.43 4.40 20.15
N ILE A 146 14.56 5.72 20.04
CA ILE A 146 14.32 6.47 18.79
C ILE A 146 15.36 6.09 17.72
N ALA A 147 16.64 5.95 18.10
CA ALA A 147 17.71 5.58 17.18
C ALA A 147 17.58 4.13 16.69
N ALA A 148 17.25 3.19 17.57
CA ALA A 148 17.02 1.78 17.25
C ALA A 148 15.81 1.61 16.32
N THR A 149 14.68 2.27 16.64
CA THR A 149 13.50 2.26 15.78
C THR A 149 13.75 2.96 14.44
N GLY A 150 14.55 4.03 14.41
CA GLY A 150 14.97 4.72 13.20
C GLY A 150 15.81 3.83 12.26
N ARG A 151 16.76 3.07 12.79
CA ARG A 151 17.59 2.12 12.00
C ARG A 151 16.77 0.96 11.44
N ALA A 152 15.91 0.34 12.26
CA ALA A 152 15.01 -0.73 11.80
C ALA A 152 14.01 -0.26 10.73
N ARG A 153 13.50 0.97 10.84
CA ARG A 153 12.63 1.54 9.80
C ARG A 153 13.36 1.81 8.50
N ARG A 154 14.63 2.23 8.54
CA ARG A 154 15.44 2.46 7.33
C ARG A 154 15.71 1.15 6.59
N SER A 155 16.04 0.07 7.28
CA SER A 155 16.24 -1.24 6.65
C SER A 155 14.95 -1.80 6.04
N ILE A 156 13.81 -1.66 6.73
CA ILE A 156 12.50 -2.08 6.18
C ILE A 156 12.14 -1.26 4.94
N ARG A 157 12.41 0.05 4.93
CA ARG A 157 12.16 0.90 3.75
C ARG A 157 13.08 0.53 2.59
N ALA A 158 14.34 0.21 2.85
CA ALA A 158 15.27 -0.25 1.82
C ALA A 158 14.81 -1.59 1.22
N ALA A 159 14.48 -2.57 2.06
CA ALA A 159 13.95 -3.87 1.62
C ALA A 159 12.62 -3.74 0.85
N ARG A 160 11.74 -2.81 1.24
CA ARG A 160 10.51 -2.53 0.50
C ARG A 160 10.78 -1.94 -0.89
N ARG A 161 11.74 -1.02 -1.00
CA ARG A 161 12.14 -0.42 -2.28
C ARG A 161 12.72 -1.47 -3.23
N GLU A 162 13.56 -2.35 -2.72
CA GLU A 162 14.13 -3.47 -3.50
C GLU A 162 13.01 -4.39 -4.00
N ALA A 163 12.07 -4.77 -3.13
CA ALA A 163 10.92 -5.58 -3.50
C ALA A 163 9.99 -4.86 -4.51
N GLU A 164 9.80 -3.55 -4.39
CA GLU A 164 9.03 -2.74 -5.34
C GLU A 164 9.71 -2.70 -6.73
N VAL A 165 11.03 -2.53 -6.79
CA VAL A 165 11.79 -2.56 -8.04
C VAL A 165 11.71 -3.93 -8.69
N GLU A 166 11.84 -5.00 -7.91
CA GLU A 166 11.72 -6.37 -8.40
C GLU A 166 10.31 -6.66 -8.94
N ARG A 167 9.25 -6.28 -8.20
CA ARG A 167 7.86 -6.42 -8.65
C ARG A 167 7.60 -5.64 -9.93
N ALA A 168 8.02 -4.37 -9.98
CA ALA A 168 7.87 -3.54 -11.17
C ALA A 168 8.63 -4.11 -12.37
N GLY A 169 9.81 -4.71 -12.15
CA GLY A 169 10.55 -5.42 -13.19
C GLY A 169 9.78 -6.64 -13.70
N ARG A 170 9.24 -7.47 -12.80
CA ARG A 170 8.45 -8.65 -13.16
C ARG A 170 7.16 -8.28 -13.90
N GLU A 171 6.48 -7.22 -13.49
CA GLU A 171 5.28 -6.71 -14.18
C GLU A 171 5.59 -6.22 -15.60
N ARG A 172 6.75 -5.57 -15.81
CA ARG A 172 7.21 -5.18 -17.16
C ARG A 172 7.47 -6.39 -18.04
N ILE A 173 8.11 -7.42 -17.50
CA ILE A 173 8.34 -8.66 -18.25
C ILE A 173 7.01 -9.35 -18.57
N ALA A 174 6.10 -9.46 -17.61
CA ALA A 174 4.79 -10.08 -17.81
C ALA A 174 3.95 -9.34 -18.87
N SER A 175 3.94 -8.00 -18.82
CA SER A 175 3.25 -7.19 -19.85
C SER A 175 3.90 -7.31 -21.22
N ALA A 176 5.24 -7.31 -21.32
CA ALA A 176 5.94 -7.53 -22.58
C ALA A 176 5.70 -8.95 -23.12
N TRP A 177 5.61 -9.97 -22.26
CA TRP A 177 5.23 -11.33 -22.65
C TRP A 177 3.80 -11.39 -23.20
N GLN A 178 2.87 -10.67 -22.58
CA GLN A 178 1.49 -10.59 -23.03
C GLN A 178 1.39 -10.00 -24.45
N VAL A 179 2.23 -9.03 -24.80
CA VAL A 179 2.28 -8.47 -26.17
C VAL A 179 2.55 -9.56 -27.22
N PHE A 180 3.39 -10.56 -26.93
CA PHE A 180 3.63 -11.67 -27.86
C PHE A 180 2.42 -12.59 -27.99
N HIS A 181 1.70 -12.85 -26.90
CA HIS A 181 0.42 -13.58 -26.94
C HIS A 181 -0.62 -12.85 -27.77
N ASP A 182 -0.79 -11.56 -27.54
CA ASP A 182 -1.76 -10.73 -28.26
C ASP A 182 -1.44 -10.70 -29.75
N ARG A 183 -0.16 -10.54 -30.11
CA ARG A 183 0.30 -10.59 -31.50
C ARG A 183 0.07 -11.96 -32.15
N HIS A 184 0.33 -13.05 -31.45
CA HIS A 184 0.04 -14.40 -31.95
C HIS A 184 -1.47 -14.58 -32.20
N ASN A 185 -2.31 -14.17 -31.25
CA ASN A 185 -3.77 -14.22 -31.41
C ASN A 185 -4.26 -13.32 -32.55
N GLU A 186 -3.64 -12.16 -32.75
CA GLU A 186 -3.94 -11.29 -33.89
C GLU A 186 -3.60 -11.96 -35.23
N LEU A 187 -2.43 -12.60 -35.34
CA LEU A 187 -2.05 -13.32 -36.57
C LEU A 187 -3.01 -14.48 -36.86
N LEU A 188 -3.38 -15.26 -35.85
CA LEU A 188 -4.37 -16.33 -36.00
C LEU A 188 -5.74 -15.77 -36.46
N ARG A 189 -6.17 -14.64 -35.89
CA ARG A 189 -7.40 -13.96 -36.34
C ARG A 189 -7.31 -13.51 -37.80
N LYS A 190 -6.16 -12.99 -38.25
CA LYS A 190 -5.94 -12.59 -39.65
C LYS A 190 -6.01 -13.80 -40.59
N ILE A 191 -5.43 -14.93 -40.21
CA ILE A 191 -5.52 -16.19 -40.99
C ILE A 191 -6.98 -16.63 -41.09
N VAL A 192 -7.66 -16.77 -39.95
CA VAL A 192 -9.07 -17.19 -39.93
C VAL A 192 -9.91 -16.24 -40.78
N HIS A 193 -9.71 -14.93 -40.66
CA HIS A 193 -10.38 -13.95 -41.49
C HIS A 193 -10.11 -14.22 -42.98
N SER A 194 -8.86 -14.41 -43.39
CA SER A 194 -8.52 -14.69 -44.81
C SER A 194 -9.06 -16.02 -45.34
N GLU A 195 -9.29 -17.00 -44.48
CA GLU A 195 -9.87 -18.31 -44.84
C GLU A 195 -11.41 -18.28 -44.92
N THR A 196 -12.05 -17.30 -44.26
CA THR A 196 -13.52 -17.17 -44.18
C THR A 196 -14.08 -16.05 -45.05
N ASP A 197 -13.25 -15.06 -45.38
CA ASP A 197 -13.64 -13.91 -46.17
C ASP A 197 -13.62 -14.23 -47.67
N TRP A 198 -14.78 -14.08 -48.32
CA TRP A 198 -14.95 -14.38 -49.75
C TRP A 198 -14.05 -13.54 -50.64
N ASP A 199 -13.82 -12.28 -50.27
CA ASP A 199 -12.93 -11.40 -51.04
C ASP A 199 -11.48 -11.91 -50.96
N SER A 200 -11.02 -12.28 -49.77
CA SER A 200 -9.69 -12.87 -49.59
C SER A 200 -9.52 -14.19 -50.37
N LEU A 201 -10.49 -15.10 -50.28
CA LEU A 201 -10.46 -16.40 -50.97
C LEU A 201 -10.38 -16.26 -52.50
N PHE A 202 -11.15 -15.33 -53.08
CA PHE A 202 -11.25 -15.19 -54.53
C PHE A 202 -10.21 -14.24 -55.14
N PHE A 203 -9.77 -13.21 -54.42
CA PHE A 203 -8.81 -12.23 -54.93
C PHE A 203 -7.37 -12.51 -54.53
N LEU A 204 -7.16 -13.28 -53.46
CA LEU A 204 -5.84 -13.68 -52.95
C LEU A 204 -5.70 -15.21 -52.80
N PRO A 205 -6.04 -16.02 -53.84
CA PRO A 205 -6.06 -17.49 -53.72
C PRO A 205 -4.70 -18.09 -53.35
N ALA A 206 -3.60 -17.42 -53.68
CA ALA A 206 -2.26 -17.85 -53.29
C ALA A 206 -2.03 -17.87 -51.77
N LEU A 207 -2.83 -17.15 -50.98
CA LEU A 207 -2.70 -17.08 -49.52
C LEU A 207 -3.20 -18.34 -48.81
N THR A 208 -4.10 -19.11 -49.43
CA THR A 208 -4.63 -20.37 -48.90
C THR A 208 -4.03 -21.61 -49.56
N ASP A 209 -3.32 -21.45 -50.69
CA ASP A 209 -2.68 -22.56 -51.39
C ASP A 209 -1.36 -23.00 -50.72
N PRO A 210 -1.28 -24.23 -50.16
CA PRO A 210 -0.06 -24.74 -49.52
C PRO A 210 1.07 -25.03 -50.50
N ASN A 211 0.82 -25.06 -51.83
CA ASN A 211 1.88 -25.25 -52.83
C ASN A 211 2.69 -23.97 -53.06
N VAL A 212 2.17 -22.80 -52.67
CA VAL A 212 2.88 -21.54 -52.75
C VAL A 212 3.97 -21.52 -51.67
N PRO A 213 5.27 -21.33 -52.01
CA PRO A 213 6.36 -21.44 -51.05
C PRO A 213 6.24 -20.50 -49.85
N GLN A 214 5.73 -19.28 -50.07
CA GLN A 214 5.54 -18.29 -49.00
C GLN A 214 4.41 -18.71 -48.04
N THR A 215 3.32 -19.24 -48.57
CA THR A 215 2.18 -19.75 -47.80
C THR A 215 2.57 -21.00 -47.01
N TYR A 216 3.32 -21.92 -47.64
CA TYR A 216 3.89 -23.07 -46.94
C TYR A 216 4.80 -22.64 -45.77
N ALA A 217 5.69 -21.66 -46.01
CA ALA A 217 6.56 -21.13 -44.96
C ALA A 217 5.77 -20.49 -43.81
N MET A 218 4.71 -19.75 -44.13
CA MET A 218 3.77 -19.19 -43.15
C MET A 218 3.09 -20.29 -42.33
N LEU A 219 2.50 -21.31 -42.96
CA LEU A 219 1.84 -22.43 -42.27
C LEU A 219 2.80 -23.20 -41.37
N ARG A 220 4.05 -23.41 -41.82
CA ARG A 220 5.10 -24.02 -41.02
C ARG A 220 5.46 -23.17 -39.81
N ALA A 221 5.61 -21.85 -39.98
CA ALA A 221 5.93 -20.93 -38.91
C ALA A 221 4.77 -20.80 -37.90
N MET A 222 3.52 -20.79 -38.38
CA MET A 222 2.31 -20.84 -37.55
C MET A 222 2.32 -22.08 -36.66
N ARG A 223 2.57 -23.27 -37.24
CA ARG A 223 2.65 -24.51 -36.46
C ARG A 223 3.77 -24.46 -35.42
N ALA A 224 4.95 -23.94 -35.80
CA ALA A 224 6.06 -23.80 -34.87
C ALA A 224 5.72 -22.87 -33.70
N ALA A 225 5.11 -21.71 -33.96
CA ALA A 225 4.65 -20.79 -32.92
C ALA A 225 3.57 -21.41 -32.02
N GLY A 226 2.64 -22.19 -32.60
CA GLY A 226 1.64 -22.96 -31.86
C GLY A 226 2.28 -23.97 -30.90
N THR A 227 3.21 -24.81 -31.38
CA THR A 227 3.93 -25.76 -30.52
C THR A 227 4.69 -25.06 -29.40
N GLN A 228 5.35 -23.92 -29.68
CA GLN A 228 6.05 -23.17 -28.64
C GLN A 228 5.08 -22.54 -27.63
N ARG A 229 3.87 -22.15 -28.04
CA ARG A 229 2.83 -21.69 -27.12
C ARG A 229 2.39 -22.78 -26.15
N ASP A 230 2.20 -24.00 -26.65
CA ASP A 230 1.73 -25.11 -25.81
C ASP A 230 2.81 -25.60 -24.85
N THR A 231 4.09 -25.54 -25.27
CA THR A 231 5.21 -26.06 -24.47
C THR A 231 5.87 -25.01 -23.57
N ALA A 232 5.95 -23.76 -24.05
CA ALA A 232 6.71 -22.67 -23.46
C ALA A 232 5.95 -21.32 -23.54
N GLY A 233 4.62 -21.36 -23.63
CA GLY A 233 3.78 -20.16 -23.70
C GLY A 233 3.58 -19.46 -22.36
N GLU A 234 3.89 -20.12 -21.25
CA GLU A 234 3.93 -19.47 -19.93
C GLU A 234 5.26 -18.76 -19.72
N LEU A 235 5.21 -17.61 -19.03
CA LEU A 235 6.41 -16.87 -18.68
C LEU A 235 7.23 -17.69 -17.66
N PRO A 236 8.52 -18.01 -17.94
CA PRO A 236 9.35 -18.73 -17.00
C PRO A 236 9.55 -17.94 -15.69
N ALA A 237 9.42 -18.62 -14.55
CA ALA A 237 9.48 -17.97 -13.22
C ALA A 237 10.86 -17.39 -12.88
N ASP A 238 11.93 -18.01 -13.38
CA ASP A 238 13.32 -17.70 -12.99
C ASP A 238 14.05 -16.82 -14.03
N LEU A 239 13.31 -15.99 -14.75
CA LEU A 239 13.86 -15.16 -15.81
C LEU A 239 14.54 -13.89 -15.25
N PRO A 240 15.77 -13.53 -15.69
CA PRO A 240 16.42 -12.28 -15.29
C PRO A 240 15.59 -11.05 -15.68
N LEU A 241 15.63 -9.98 -14.88
CA LEU A 241 14.83 -8.76 -15.11
C LEU A 241 15.22 -7.97 -16.37
N ASP A 242 16.43 -8.18 -16.87
CA ASP A 242 17.06 -7.51 -18.02
C ASP A 242 17.12 -8.39 -19.28
N VAL A 243 16.50 -9.57 -19.23
CA VAL A 243 16.48 -10.52 -20.34
C VAL A 243 15.82 -9.93 -21.60
N ASP A 244 16.44 -10.17 -22.75
CA ASP A 244 15.81 -9.90 -24.03
C ASP A 244 14.83 -11.02 -24.39
N LEU A 245 13.54 -10.76 -24.20
CA LEU A 245 12.47 -11.71 -24.50
C LEU A 245 12.47 -12.17 -25.96
N THR A 246 12.96 -11.37 -26.91
CA THR A 246 12.95 -11.73 -28.34
C THR A 246 13.88 -12.91 -28.65
N THR A 247 14.83 -13.21 -27.78
CA THR A 247 15.74 -14.34 -27.90
C THR A 247 15.12 -15.67 -27.46
N LEU A 248 14.04 -15.62 -26.68
CA LEU A 248 13.37 -16.80 -26.14
C LEU A 248 12.62 -17.58 -27.24
N PRO A 249 12.47 -18.91 -27.10
CA PRO A 249 11.90 -19.75 -28.14
C PRO A 249 10.50 -19.32 -28.61
N TYR A 250 9.59 -19.00 -27.69
CA TYR A 250 8.22 -18.61 -28.03
C TYR A 250 8.12 -17.23 -28.72
N PRO A 251 8.62 -16.12 -28.14
CA PRO A 251 8.64 -14.82 -28.80
C PRO A 251 9.32 -14.84 -30.17
N LYS A 252 10.47 -15.55 -30.29
CA LYS A 252 11.19 -15.72 -31.55
C LYS A 252 10.33 -16.43 -32.60
N ALA A 253 9.59 -17.47 -32.21
CA ALA A 253 8.69 -18.18 -33.12
C ALA A 253 7.50 -17.30 -33.56
N VAL A 254 6.94 -16.49 -32.66
CA VAL A 254 5.89 -15.52 -33.00
C VAL A 254 6.38 -14.46 -33.98
N GLU A 255 7.59 -13.93 -33.79
CA GLU A 255 8.20 -12.99 -34.75
C GLU A 255 8.44 -13.64 -36.12
N ALA A 256 9.00 -14.85 -36.15
CA ALA A 256 9.18 -15.61 -37.39
C ALA A 256 7.85 -15.88 -38.11
N PHE A 257 6.80 -16.20 -37.36
CA PHE A 257 5.46 -16.36 -37.89
C PHE A 257 4.91 -15.05 -38.47
N ALA A 258 5.07 -13.93 -37.77
CA ALA A 258 4.65 -12.63 -38.27
C ALA A 258 5.34 -12.25 -39.59
N VAL A 259 6.66 -12.45 -39.67
CA VAL A 259 7.42 -12.18 -40.90
C VAL A 259 6.93 -13.07 -42.05
N ALA A 260 6.70 -14.36 -41.79
CA ALA A 260 6.21 -15.28 -42.79
C ALA A 260 4.78 -14.94 -43.27
N TRP A 261 3.90 -14.51 -42.36
CA TRP A 261 2.56 -14.01 -42.69
C TRP A 261 2.63 -12.82 -43.66
N TYR A 262 3.40 -11.77 -43.32
CA TYR A 262 3.49 -10.59 -44.18
C TYR A 262 4.15 -10.88 -45.53
N ALA A 263 5.08 -11.85 -45.58
CA ALA A 263 5.68 -12.31 -46.83
C ALA A 263 4.66 -13.05 -47.72
N ALA A 264 3.85 -13.93 -47.13
CA ALA A 264 2.78 -14.64 -47.82
C ALA A 264 1.70 -13.67 -48.32
N GLU A 265 1.21 -12.77 -47.46
CA GLU A 265 0.19 -11.78 -47.82
C GLU A 265 0.67 -10.86 -48.96
N ARG A 266 1.91 -10.35 -48.89
CA ARG A 266 2.48 -9.51 -49.95
C ARG A 266 2.63 -10.28 -51.26
N ASN A 267 3.05 -11.54 -51.21
CA ASN A 267 3.15 -12.38 -52.39
C ASN A 267 1.76 -12.62 -53.01
N ALA A 268 0.77 -12.95 -52.19
CA ALA A 268 -0.60 -13.15 -52.61
C ALA A 268 -1.18 -11.89 -53.26
N ARG A 269 -0.97 -10.70 -52.68
CA ARG A 269 -1.38 -9.42 -53.28
C ARG A 269 -0.69 -9.13 -54.62
N ARG A 270 0.59 -9.50 -54.77
CA ARG A 270 1.35 -9.32 -56.01
C ARG A 270 0.86 -10.25 -57.13
N LEU A 271 0.50 -11.48 -56.76
CA LEU A 271 -0.07 -12.47 -57.69
C LEU A 271 -1.53 -12.13 -58.03
N GLY A 272 -2.33 -11.75 -57.05
CA GLY A 272 -3.77 -11.56 -57.19
C GLY A 272 -4.41 -12.77 -57.86
N GLN A 273 -5.17 -12.53 -58.93
CA GLN A 273 -5.80 -13.57 -59.75
C GLN A 273 -4.98 -13.98 -60.98
N LYS A 274 -3.68 -13.63 -61.07
CA LYS A 274 -2.86 -13.94 -62.26
C LYS A 274 -2.73 -15.45 -62.53
N GLY A 275 -2.81 -16.28 -61.50
CA GLY A 275 -2.79 -17.74 -61.61
C GLY A 275 -4.14 -18.38 -61.96
N VAL A 276 -5.24 -17.62 -61.90
CA VAL A 276 -6.60 -18.15 -62.13
C VAL A 276 -6.97 -18.05 -63.61
N PRO A 277 -7.43 -19.13 -64.27
CA PRO A 277 -7.86 -19.09 -65.67
C PRO A 277 -8.93 -18.01 -65.95
N HIS A 278 -8.90 -17.42 -67.15
CA HIS A 278 -9.86 -16.36 -67.53
C HIS A 278 -11.33 -16.80 -67.42
N ALA A 279 -11.63 -18.07 -67.68
CA ALA A 279 -12.96 -18.64 -67.54
C ALA A 279 -13.42 -18.64 -66.08
N GLU A 280 -12.58 -19.15 -65.17
CA GLU A 280 -12.85 -19.17 -63.73
C GLU A 280 -13.00 -17.77 -63.14
N ARG A 281 -12.26 -16.76 -63.62
CA ARG A 281 -12.43 -15.37 -63.14
C ARG A 281 -13.82 -14.81 -63.43
N LYS A 282 -14.48 -15.25 -64.51
CA LYS A 282 -15.88 -14.89 -64.78
C LYS A 282 -16.83 -15.58 -63.80
N ILE A 283 -16.58 -16.86 -63.51
CA ILE A 283 -17.34 -17.64 -62.53
C ILE A 283 -17.23 -17.00 -61.14
N ILE A 284 -16.02 -16.63 -60.72
CA ILE A 284 -15.76 -15.91 -59.46
C ILE A 284 -16.56 -14.60 -59.37
N LYS A 285 -16.62 -13.83 -60.46
CA LYS A 285 -17.42 -12.59 -60.50
C LYS A 285 -18.92 -12.86 -60.37
N GLU A 286 -19.41 -13.94 -60.99
CA GLU A 286 -20.82 -14.37 -60.86
C GLU A 286 -21.12 -14.82 -59.43
N ILE A 287 -20.24 -15.64 -58.82
CA ILE A 287 -20.35 -16.07 -57.43
C ILE A 287 -20.47 -14.85 -56.50
N ARG A 288 -19.58 -13.86 -56.63
CA ARG A 288 -19.64 -12.63 -55.82
C ARG A 288 -21.00 -11.95 -55.93
N THR A 289 -21.51 -11.79 -57.16
CA THR A 289 -22.80 -11.14 -57.39
C THR A 289 -23.95 -11.91 -56.72
N LEU A 290 -23.90 -13.24 -56.74
CA LEU A 290 -24.89 -14.09 -56.08
C LEU A 290 -24.78 -14.05 -54.55
N LEU A 291 -23.55 -13.98 -54.01
CA LEU A 291 -23.32 -13.83 -52.57
C LEU A 291 -23.80 -12.46 -52.08
N ASP A 292 -23.49 -11.37 -52.81
CA ASP A 292 -23.98 -10.03 -52.50
C ASP A 292 -25.52 -9.98 -52.50
N MET A 293 -26.16 -10.68 -53.44
CA MET A 293 -27.62 -10.81 -53.48
C MET A 293 -28.17 -11.65 -52.32
N ALA A 294 -27.48 -12.72 -51.92
CA ALA A 294 -27.87 -13.56 -50.80
C ALA A 294 -27.76 -12.84 -49.45
N GLU A 295 -26.78 -11.95 -49.29
CA GLU A 295 -26.58 -11.14 -48.08
C GLU A 295 -27.47 -9.88 -48.02
N ASN A 296 -28.06 -9.47 -49.15
CA ASN A 296 -28.90 -8.29 -49.21
C ASN A 296 -30.24 -8.48 -48.46
N ALA A 297 -30.38 -7.83 -47.31
CA ALA A 297 -31.59 -7.88 -46.48
C ALA A 297 -32.86 -7.31 -47.16
N ALA A 298 -32.72 -6.52 -48.23
CA ALA A 298 -33.87 -5.99 -48.99
C ALA A 298 -34.47 -7.00 -49.99
N ALA A 299 -33.77 -8.11 -50.28
CA ALA A 299 -34.24 -9.15 -51.19
C ALA A 299 -35.19 -10.15 -50.50
N SER A 300 -36.07 -10.79 -51.26
CA SER A 300 -36.99 -11.80 -50.71
C SER A 300 -36.22 -13.02 -50.19
N SER A 301 -36.77 -13.74 -49.19
CA SER A 301 -36.14 -14.95 -48.64
C SER A 301 -35.91 -16.03 -49.71
N THR A 302 -36.86 -16.18 -50.64
CA THR A 302 -36.76 -17.12 -51.76
C THR A 302 -35.62 -16.77 -52.71
N GLU A 303 -35.49 -15.49 -53.12
CA GLU A 303 -34.40 -15.03 -53.99
C GLU A 303 -33.03 -15.24 -53.34
N ARG A 304 -32.89 -14.90 -52.06
CA ARG A 304 -31.66 -15.13 -51.29
C ARG A 304 -31.27 -16.60 -51.26
N SER A 305 -32.22 -17.50 -50.98
CA SER A 305 -31.98 -18.95 -50.95
C SER A 305 -31.62 -19.55 -52.32
N LEU A 306 -32.16 -18.98 -53.42
CA LEU A 306 -31.83 -19.39 -54.78
C LEU A 306 -30.43 -18.90 -55.18
N ALA A 307 -30.11 -17.65 -54.84
CA ALA A 307 -28.79 -17.07 -55.06
C ALA A 307 -27.70 -17.88 -54.33
N TYR A 308 -27.94 -18.23 -53.05
CA TYR A 308 -27.05 -19.11 -52.28
C TYR A 308 -26.79 -20.45 -52.96
N ARG A 309 -27.86 -21.21 -53.29
CA ARG A 309 -27.72 -22.53 -53.92
C ARG A 309 -27.01 -22.48 -55.26
N ARG A 310 -27.19 -21.38 -56.01
CA ARG A 310 -26.48 -21.17 -57.27
C ARG A 310 -25.01 -20.83 -57.02
N ALA A 311 -24.70 -19.99 -56.04
CA ALA A 311 -23.32 -19.66 -55.66
C ALA A 311 -22.56 -20.92 -55.23
N GLN A 312 -23.16 -21.79 -54.41
CA GLN A 312 -22.57 -23.06 -53.97
C GLN A 312 -22.20 -23.96 -55.17
N LYS A 313 -23.13 -24.16 -56.11
CA LYS A 313 -22.85 -24.96 -57.34
C LYS A 313 -21.72 -24.38 -58.19
N LEU A 314 -21.60 -23.05 -58.26
CA LEU A 314 -20.52 -22.40 -59.00
C LEU A 314 -19.19 -22.49 -58.24
N ILE A 315 -19.19 -22.41 -56.92
CA ILE A 315 -18.01 -22.66 -56.08
C ILE A 315 -17.51 -24.09 -56.29
N ASP A 316 -18.39 -25.09 -56.30
CA ASP A 316 -18.05 -26.50 -56.52
C ASP A 316 -17.45 -26.76 -57.92
N SER A 317 -17.69 -25.85 -58.88
CA SER A 317 -17.15 -25.92 -60.25
C SER A 317 -15.78 -25.28 -60.42
N LEU A 318 -15.23 -24.62 -59.38
CA LEU A 318 -13.89 -24.05 -59.44
C LEU A 318 -12.84 -25.15 -59.26
N GLU A 319 -11.90 -25.25 -60.20
CA GLU A 319 -10.80 -26.22 -60.12
C GLU A 319 -9.53 -25.62 -59.50
N THR A 320 -9.25 -24.34 -59.78
CA THR A 320 -7.99 -23.71 -59.39
C THR A 320 -8.03 -23.12 -57.98
N VAL A 321 -9.19 -22.62 -57.54
CA VAL A 321 -9.34 -21.95 -56.24
C VAL A 321 -9.99 -22.91 -55.24
N HIS A 322 -9.24 -23.31 -54.22
CA HIS A 322 -9.77 -24.13 -53.15
C HIS A 322 -10.46 -23.27 -52.08
N VAL A 323 -11.75 -23.52 -51.88
CA VAL A 323 -12.54 -22.90 -50.81
C VAL A 323 -12.58 -23.84 -49.60
N PRO A 324 -12.11 -23.43 -48.41
CA PRO A 324 -12.19 -24.25 -47.21
C PRO A 324 -13.63 -24.60 -46.82
N GLU A 325 -13.89 -25.83 -46.39
CA GLU A 325 -15.22 -26.29 -45.93
C GLU A 325 -15.81 -25.39 -44.83
N LYS A 326 -14.95 -24.81 -43.99
CA LYS A 326 -15.36 -23.89 -42.92
C LYS A 326 -16.02 -22.62 -43.47
N ALA A 327 -15.58 -22.10 -44.60
CA ALA A 327 -16.17 -20.91 -45.22
C ALA A 327 -17.59 -21.22 -45.74
N ILE A 328 -17.77 -22.41 -46.32
CA ILE A 328 -19.08 -22.91 -46.77
C ILE A 328 -20.02 -23.07 -45.56
N ALA A 329 -19.56 -23.74 -44.51
CA ALA A 329 -20.35 -23.96 -43.29
C ALA A 329 -20.81 -22.66 -42.62
N GLN A 330 -19.94 -21.62 -42.55
CA GLN A 330 -20.32 -20.32 -42.00
C GLN A 330 -21.39 -19.61 -42.82
N LEU A 331 -21.36 -19.75 -44.15
CA LEU A 331 -22.37 -19.17 -45.02
C LEU A 331 -23.72 -19.88 -44.86
N GLU A 332 -23.69 -21.20 -44.70
CA GLU A 332 -24.85 -22.06 -44.39
C GLU A 332 -25.52 -21.67 -43.07
N GLU A 333 -24.72 -21.46 -42.02
CA GLU A 333 -25.20 -21.00 -40.70
C GLU A 333 -25.85 -19.62 -40.79
N ARG A 334 -25.22 -18.67 -41.50
CA ARG A 334 -25.80 -17.33 -41.73
C ARG A 334 -27.14 -17.41 -42.44
N GLN A 335 -27.26 -18.28 -43.44
CA GLN A 335 -28.53 -18.49 -44.16
C GLN A 335 -29.62 -19.01 -43.21
N GLN A 336 -29.31 -19.99 -42.35
CA GLN A 336 -30.27 -20.54 -41.39
C GLN A 336 -30.76 -19.50 -40.38
N LEU A 337 -29.85 -18.66 -39.88
CA LEU A 337 -30.19 -17.55 -38.98
C LEU A 337 -31.13 -16.55 -39.66
N MET A 338 -30.90 -16.22 -40.93
CA MET A 338 -31.76 -15.30 -41.69
C MET A 338 -33.15 -15.86 -41.98
N ILE A 339 -33.27 -17.18 -42.21
CA ILE A 339 -34.57 -17.84 -42.40
C ILE A 339 -35.36 -17.90 -41.10
N THR A 340 -34.67 -18.11 -39.96
CA THR A 340 -35.33 -18.22 -38.65
C THR A 340 -35.75 -16.85 -38.09
N ALA A 341 -35.07 -15.78 -38.51
CA ALA A 341 -35.35 -14.41 -38.08
C ALA A 341 -36.44 -13.68 -38.89
N SER A 342 -36.90 -14.24 -40.02
CA SER A 342 -37.94 -13.68 -40.90
C SER A 342 -39.29 -14.34 -40.69
#